data_AF-A0A073IE39-F1
#
_entry.id   AF-A0A073IE39-F1
#
_cell.length_a   1.000
_cell.length_b   1.000
_cell.length_c   1.000
_cell.angle_alpha   90.00
_cell.angle_beta   90.00
_cell.angle_gamma   90.00
#
_symmetry.space_group_name_H-M   'P 1'
#
loop_
_entity.id
_entity.type
_entity.pdbx_description
1 polymer ?
#
loop_
_entity_poly.entity_id
_entity_poly.type
_entity_poly.pdbx_seq_one_letter_code
_entity_poly.pdbx_strand_id
1 'polypeptide(L)'
;MTNSVTRTTSQTNVQNYDFDTLAPVARPSLFWRLRHLAESKSLEFTPFVFWLTETLRPQITVTLGVADPVPHFAVCQGYDKLSLDGMCFGHEPLNDAGPAPDLSKIETQNAMEYGDFAILTSGPNEAVTDVLGNAEIDLLIINVALTDSLRTTLEQIWISKMSDRGAILFVGGGTGITDFSRQLTQGEGYFVLDATKSVVMALCGNKAPEQLNRLCQMKVGQRGYSTVRTVFMRMGEIARSTLNLQNAIGSQTTEHTQTSVATQTEQLEKLQNKLDARFEDITLLGAKLAQMETEKKEHAQEAQKKLAELEERCTKLVKERDSLKKECERITEKAKTNLLGAQHRLKTLQDKSDAKLSAVTKERDKYKAQEKAVTRRLEEASATNDTELAIMGEEIGALRAQNSSLQSQNEAISTQRQSEIAELGNLLQQKEQASNELARTLNVTQAHQNLINKLKRAHDNLNKALSNRLAVRSYKAARTKLLSDNELVAASNLFDAEWYKATYPDIADQDPLRHFVQNGLYELRNPSPHFDSLKYHLANPDVTENGAPALLHYIQFGKAEGRAAHPVE
;
A
#
# COMPACT_ATOMS: atom_id res chain seq x y z
N MET A 1 -120.15 27.09 25.26
CA MET A 1 -120.66 27.01 26.65
C MET A 1 -119.91 28.02 27.50
N THR A 2 -120.61 28.77 28.34
CA THR A 2 -120.03 29.72 29.30
C THR A 2 -119.59 29.02 30.57
N ASN A 3 -118.51 29.48 31.21
CA ASN A 3 -118.31 29.31 32.65
C ASN A 3 -117.49 30.48 33.21
N SER A 4 -118.15 31.35 33.96
CA SER A 4 -117.54 32.47 34.69
C SER A 4 -117.22 32.04 36.11
N VAL A 5 -115.96 32.16 36.56
CA VAL A 5 -115.58 31.94 37.96
C VAL A 5 -115.43 33.31 38.64
N THR A 6 -116.30 33.59 39.60
CA THR A 6 -116.28 34.82 40.40
C THR A 6 -115.12 34.83 41.38
N ARG A 7 -114.46 35.98 41.53
CA ARG A 7 -113.28 36.15 42.39
C ARG A 7 -113.67 36.88 43.68
N THR A 8 -113.82 36.15 44.78
CA THR A 8 -114.16 36.73 46.09
C THR A 8 -112.90 37.16 46.82
N THR A 9 -112.65 38.48 46.91
CA THR A 9 -111.50 39.03 47.65
C THR A 9 -111.84 39.30 49.10
N SER A 10 -111.53 38.37 50.00
CA SER A 10 -111.58 38.58 51.44
C SER A 10 -110.34 39.34 51.92
N GLN A 11 -110.48 40.64 52.21
CA GLN A 11 -109.45 41.42 52.91
C GLN A 11 -109.39 40.99 54.38
N THR A 12 -108.43 40.16 54.75
CA THR A 12 -108.12 39.87 56.16
C THR A 12 -107.40 41.07 56.78
N ASN A 13 -108.10 41.77 57.66
CA ASN A 13 -107.59 42.94 58.37
C ASN A 13 -106.57 42.51 59.44
N VAL A 14 -105.27 42.51 59.10
CA VAL A 14 -104.19 42.06 60.00
C VAL A 14 -104.02 43.08 61.13
N GLN A 15 -104.35 42.65 62.35
CA GLN A 15 -104.24 43.46 63.56
C GLN A 15 -102.76 43.69 63.94
N ASN A 16 -102.25 44.89 63.65
CA ASN A 16 -100.91 45.36 64.08
C ASN A 16 -100.83 45.52 65.62
N TYR A 17 -100.61 44.42 66.35
CA TYR A 17 -100.51 44.41 67.82
C TYR A 17 -99.33 43.60 68.40
N ASP A 18 -98.52 42.92 67.57
CA ASP A 18 -97.27 42.27 68.02
C ASP A 18 -96.00 43.09 67.68
N PHE A 19 -96.14 44.23 66.99
CA PHE A 19 -94.98 45.04 66.57
C PHE A 19 -94.40 45.85 67.75
N ASP A 20 -95.25 46.46 68.59
CA ASP A 20 -94.83 47.26 69.75
C ASP A 20 -94.12 46.45 70.84
N THR A 21 -94.44 45.16 70.97
CA THR A 21 -93.78 44.22 71.89
C THR A 21 -92.44 43.72 71.39
N LEU A 22 -92.17 43.77 70.08
CA LEU A 22 -90.92 43.30 69.47
C LEU A 22 -89.96 44.43 69.07
N ALA A 23 -90.46 45.62 68.72
CA ALA A 23 -89.65 46.76 68.30
C ALA A 23 -88.55 47.18 69.29
N PRO A 24 -88.71 47.10 70.63
CA PRO A 24 -87.61 47.40 71.56
C PRO A 24 -86.45 46.39 71.49
N VAL A 25 -86.75 45.15 71.09
CA VAL A 25 -85.83 44.01 71.07
C VAL A 25 -85.21 43.79 69.70
N ALA A 26 -85.94 44.09 68.63
CA ALA A 26 -85.54 43.88 67.23
C ALA A 26 -84.40 44.81 66.78
N ARG A 27 -83.17 44.52 67.21
CA ARG A 27 -81.95 45.27 66.89
C ARG A 27 -81.06 44.58 65.84
N PRO A 28 -80.18 45.33 65.13
CA PRO A 28 -79.22 44.75 64.18
C PRO A 28 -78.29 43.70 64.80
N SER A 29 -77.93 43.85 66.08
CA SER A 29 -77.16 42.89 66.88
C SER A 29 -77.70 41.46 66.86
N LEU A 30 -79.02 41.26 66.79
CA LEU A 30 -79.64 39.93 66.72
C LEU A 30 -79.19 39.11 65.49
N PHE A 31 -78.80 39.80 64.42
CA PHE A 31 -78.43 39.19 63.14
C PHE A 31 -76.91 39.09 62.94
N TRP A 32 -76.12 39.46 63.95
CA TRP A 32 -74.67 39.31 63.89
C TRP A 32 -74.26 37.84 63.98
N ARG A 33 -73.55 37.38 62.95
CA ARG A 33 -72.78 36.14 63.05
C ARG A 33 -71.64 36.33 64.05
N LEU A 34 -71.42 35.29 64.86
CA LEU A 34 -70.29 35.14 65.76
C LEU A 34 -69.03 34.75 64.97
N ARG A 35 -67.90 35.38 65.26
CA ARG A 35 -66.58 35.06 64.68
C ARG A 35 -66.02 33.75 65.25
N HIS A 36 -65.93 33.67 66.57
CA HIS A 36 -65.51 32.47 67.29
C HIS A 36 -66.68 31.47 67.37
N LEU A 37 -66.92 30.72 66.30
CA LEU A 37 -67.95 29.68 66.27
C LEU A 37 -67.36 28.36 66.77
N ALA A 38 -67.66 27.99 68.01
CA ALA A 38 -67.13 26.80 68.68
C ALA A 38 -68.22 26.06 69.47
N GLU A 39 -67.95 24.80 69.82
CA GLU A 39 -68.86 24.02 70.68
C GLU A 39 -68.88 24.57 72.10
N SER A 40 -70.08 24.94 72.55
CA SER A 40 -70.33 25.70 73.77
C SER A 40 -71.76 25.44 74.24
N LYS A 41 -71.97 25.47 75.56
CA LYS A 41 -73.33 25.42 76.14
C LYS A 41 -74.07 26.74 75.92
N SER A 42 -73.30 27.82 75.76
CA SER A 42 -73.77 29.20 75.77
C SER A 42 -74.01 29.78 74.37
N LEU A 43 -73.67 29.02 73.31
CA LEU A 43 -73.75 29.41 71.89
C LEU A 43 -75.12 29.98 71.49
N GLU A 44 -76.20 29.34 71.92
CA GLU A 44 -77.58 29.72 71.56
C GLU A 44 -78.06 31.04 72.23
N PHE A 45 -77.34 31.53 73.24
CA PHE A 45 -77.66 32.80 73.91
C PHE A 45 -76.83 33.98 73.39
N THR A 46 -75.87 33.74 72.49
CA THR A 46 -75.01 34.80 71.93
C THR A 46 -75.75 35.95 71.23
N PRO A 47 -76.93 35.77 70.57
CA PRO A 47 -77.71 36.92 70.08
C PRO A 47 -78.26 37.81 71.20
N PHE A 48 -78.52 37.25 72.39
CA PHE A 48 -78.87 38.04 73.57
C PHE A 48 -77.65 38.80 74.11
N VAL A 49 -76.46 38.19 74.11
CA VAL A 49 -75.21 38.87 74.50
C VAL A 49 -74.94 40.07 73.58
N PHE A 50 -75.08 39.91 72.25
CA PHE A 50 -74.95 41.03 71.30
C PHE A 50 -76.01 42.13 71.55
N TRP A 51 -77.28 41.74 71.75
CA TRP A 51 -78.37 42.69 72.02
C TRP A 51 -78.18 43.45 73.34
N LEU A 52 -77.72 42.75 74.39
CA LEU A 52 -77.43 43.34 75.69
C LEU A 52 -76.25 44.32 75.57
N THR A 53 -75.20 43.98 74.83
CA THR A 53 -74.08 44.89 74.56
C THR A 53 -74.52 46.13 73.76
N GLU A 54 -75.38 46.00 72.75
CA GLU A 54 -75.95 47.14 72.01
C GLU A 54 -76.86 48.03 72.87
N THR A 55 -77.66 47.41 73.76
CA THR A 55 -78.66 48.11 74.58
C THR A 55 -78.02 48.79 75.80
N LEU A 56 -77.06 48.13 76.44
CA LEU A 56 -76.38 48.60 77.63
C LEU A 56 -75.21 49.53 77.30
N ARG A 57 -74.50 49.30 76.19
CA ARG A 57 -73.23 49.96 75.82
C ARG A 57 -72.28 50.11 77.02
N PRO A 58 -71.86 48.97 77.63
CA PRO A 58 -71.05 48.97 78.84
C PRO A 58 -69.66 49.58 78.60
N GLN A 59 -69.14 50.31 79.60
CA GLN A 59 -67.73 50.74 79.61
C GLN A 59 -66.82 49.63 80.13
N ILE A 60 -67.29 48.84 81.11
CA ILE A 60 -66.55 47.71 81.68
C ILE A 60 -67.45 46.47 81.62
N THR A 61 -66.98 45.42 80.95
CA THR A 61 -67.57 44.08 81.04
C THR A 61 -66.59 43.12 81.69
N VAL A 62 -67.10 42.27 82.59
CA VAL A 62 -66.37 41.12 83.16
C VAL A 62 -67.06 39.82 82.74
N THR A 63 -66.31 38.79 82.37
CA THR A 63 -66.80 37.44 82.08
C THR A 63 -66.09 36.42 82.98
N LEU A 64 -66.84 35.70 83.81
CA LEU A 64 -66.32 34.61 84.66
C LEU A 64 -66.60 33.26 83.98
N GLY A 65 -65.57 32.44 83.77
CA GLY A 65 -65.68 31.17 83.04
C GLY A 65 -65.36 31.32 81.55
N VAL A 66 -64.12 31.65 81.23
CA VAL A 66 -63.64 31.84 79.85
C VAL A 66 -63.11 30.55 79.21
N ALA A 67 -63.01 29.45 79.96
CA ALA A 67 -62.73 28.12 79.40
C ALA A 67 -63.80 27.63 78.40
N ASP A 68 -65.02 28.14 78.50
CA ASP A 68 -65.98 28.22 77.38
C ASP A 68 -65.99 29.69 76.91
N PRO A 69 -65.19 30.06 75.89
CA PRO A 69 -64.91 31.47 75.58
C PRO A 69 -66.02 32.15 74.76
N VAL A 70 -67.04 31.41 74.33
CA VAL A 70 -68.06 31.89 73.39
C VAL A 70 -68.83 33.13 73.90
N PRO A 71 -69.24 33.24 75.18
CA PRO A 71 -69.87 34.47 75.69
C PRO A 71 -68.90 35.65 75.78
N HIS A 72 -67.64 35.39 76.12
CA HIS A 72 -66.62 36.44 76.22
C HIS A 72 -66.34 37.05 74.84
N PHE A 73 -66.03 36.23 73.84
CA PHE A 73 -65.83 36.70 72.47
C PHE A 73 -67.10 37.25 71.82
N ALA A 74 -68.30 36.84 72.25
CA ALA A 74 -69.54 37.50 71.84
C ALA A 74 -69.63 38.96 72.36
N VAL A 75 -69.20 39.24 73.59
CA VAL A 75 -69.08 40.64 74.08
C VAL A 75 -67.98 41.38 73.33
N CYS A 76 -66.76 40.82 73.23
CA CYS A 76 -65.64 41.53 72.61
C CYS A 76 -65.92 41.88 71.14
N GLN A 77 -66.53 40.97 70.39
CA GLN A 77 -67.04 41.27 69.04
C GLN A 77 -68.15 42.35 69.05
N GLY A 78 -68.97 42.41 70.10
CA GLY A 78 -69.96 43.46 70.30
C GLY A 78 -69.34 44.84 70.53
N TYR A 79 -68.29 44.93 71.35
CA TYR A 79 -67.51 46.16 71.58
C TYR A 79 -66.91 46.69 70.27
N ASP A 80 -66.20 45.83 69.54
CA ASP A 80 -65.59 46.15 68.24
C ASP A 80 -66.64 46.61 67.21
N LYS A 81 -67.71 45.83 67.00
CA LYS A 81 -68.79 46.18 66.05
C LYS A 81 -69.58 47.44 66.40
N LEU A 82 -69.55 47.88 67.66
CA LEU A 82 -70.21 49.11 68.12
C LEU A 82 -69.23 50.27 68.33
N SER A 83 -67.93 50.01 68.19
CA SER A 83 -66.82 50.92 68.53
C SER A 83 -67.03 51.56 69.92
N LEU A 84 -67.02 50.71 70.97
CA LEU A 84 -67.12 51.16 72.35
C LEU A 84 -65.74 51.47 72.94
N ASP A 85 -65.57 52.65 73.53
CA ASP A 85 -64.34 53.11 74.23
C ASP A 85 -64.13 52.43 75.61
N GLY A 86 -64.47 51.14 75.72
CA GLY A 86 -64.50 50.39 76.97
C GLY A 86 -63.61 49.15 76.97
N MET A 87 -63.44 48.56 78.15
CA MET A 87 -62.64 47.34 78.35
C MET A 87 -63.50 46.09 78.57
N CYS A 88 -62.98 44.95 78.11
CA CYS A 88 -63.50 43.62 78.39
C CYS A 88 -62.50 42.84 79.25
N PHE A 89 -62.95 42.23 80.34
CA PHE A 89 -62.14 41.39 81.20
C PHE A 89 -62.69 39.97 81.19
N GLY A 90 -61.84 39.00 80.87
CA GLY A 90 -62.15 37.58 80.99
C GLY A 90 -61.37 36.97 82.16
N HIS A 91 -62.04 36.12 82.92
CA HIS A 91 -61.45 35.45 84.07
C HIS A 91 -61.85 33.98 84.12
N GLU A 92 -60.86 33.10 84.27
CA GLU A 92 -61.10 31.72 84.70
C GLU A 92 -60.82 31.60 86.21
N PRO A 93 -61.85 31.48 87.05
CA PRO A 93 -61.66 31.26 88.48
C PRO A 93 -61.12 29.86 88.73
N LEU A 94 -60.22 29.72 89.70
CA LEU A 94 -59.76 28.40 90.15
C LEU A 94 -60.93 27.57 90.69
N ASN A 95 -61.15 26.39 90.09
CA ASN A 95 -62.14 25.42 90.56
C ASN A 95 -61.51 24.46 91.58
N ASP A 96 -62.19 24.23 92.71
CA ASP A 96 -61.79 23.23 93.72
C ASP A 96 -61.84 21.77 93.22
N ALA A 97 -62.36 21.54 92.01
CA ALA A 97 -62.84 20.25 91.52
C ALA A 97 -62.11 19.70 90.26
N GLY A 98 -60.95 20.24 89.89
CA GLY A 98 -60.17 19.71 88.76
C GLY A 98 -58.86 20.45 88.46
N PRO A 99 -58.05 19.96 87.51
CA PRO A 99 -56.94 20.72 86.96
C PRO A 99 -57.46 21.97 86.24
N ALA A 100 -56.71 23.08 86.30
CA ALA A 100 -57.03 24.29 85.55
C ALA A 100 -57.06 24.00 84.02
N PRO A 101 -58.02 24.59 83.28
CA PRO A 101 -58.13 24.39 81.83
C PRO A 101 -56.97 25.08 81.08
N ASP A 102 -56.56 24.50 79.96
CA ASP A 102 -55.57 25.10 79.06
C ASP A 102 -56.18 26.28 78.28
N LEU A 103 -55.88 27.50 78.72
CA LEU A 103 -56.34 28.73 78.10
C LEU A 103 -55.44 29.22 76.96
N SER A 104 -54.28 28.59 76.69
CA SER A 104 -53.25 29.15 75.80
C SER A 104 -53.74 29.51 74.39
N LYS A 105 -54.66 28.71 73.84
CA LYS A 105 -55.30 28.95 72.54
C LYS A 105 -56.27 30.15 72.58
N ILE A 106 -56.98 30.29 73.70
CA ILE A 106 -57.97 31.35 73.95
C ILE A 106 -57.24 32.68 74.18
N GLU A 107 -56.14 32.67 74.94
CA GLU A 107 -55.21 33.79 75.12
C GLU A 107 -54.60 34.24 73.79
N THR A 108 -54.11 33.29 72.99
CA THR A 108 -53.56 33.59 71.65
C THR A 108 -54.62 34.20 70.73
N GLN A 109 -55.85 33.66 70.69
CA GLN A 109 -56.93 34.21 69.88
C GLN A 109 -57.40 35.58 70.38
N ASN A 110 -57.51 35.78 71.69
CA ASN A 110 -57.87 37.06 72.29
C ASN A 110 -56.86 38.14 71.93
N ALA A 111 -55.56 37.85 72.05
CA ALA A 111 -54.50 38.77 71.69
C ALA A 111 -54.49 39.12 70.18
N MET A 112 -54.92 38.21 69.30
CA MET A 112 -55.03 38.45 67.86
C MET A 112 -56.29 39.19 67.40
N GLU A 113 -57.44 38.98 68.06
CA GLU A 113 -58.73 39.57 67.63
C GLU A 113 -59.19 40.78 68.45
N TYR A 114 -58.82 40.87 69.74
CA TYR A 114 -59.39 41.84 70.70
C TYR A 114 -58.35 42.45 71.65
N GLY A 115 -57.04 42.19 71.46
CA GLY A 115 -55.99 42.52 72.42
C GLY A 115 -55.84 44.00 72.78
N ASP A 116 -56.37 44.92 71.98
CA ASP A 116 -56.38 46.36 72.25
C ASP A 116 -57.28 46.74 73.45
N PHE A 117 -58.31 45.94 73.76
CA PHE A 117 -59.29 46.26 74.81
C PHE A 117 -59.80 45.06 75.63
N ALA A 118 -59.44 43.81 75.26
CA ALA A 118 -59.84 42.60 75.97
C ALA A 118 -58.65 41.96 76.70
N ILE A 119 -58.75 41.83 78.02
CA ILE A 119 -57.70 41.28 78.90
C ILE A 119 -58.21 39.96 79.51
N LEU A 120 -57.42 38.90 79.37
CA LEU A 120 -57.69 37.60 80.00
C LEU A 120 -56.82 37.38 81.25
N THR A 121 -57.39 36.68 82.22
CA THR A 121 -56.76 36.33 83.50
C THR A 121 -57.21 34.94 83.96
N SER A 122 -56.43 34.30 84.82
CA SER A 122 -56.86 33.09 85.55
C SER A 122 -56.27 33.11 86.97
N GLY A 123 -57.00 32.55 87.95
CA GLY A 123 -56.53 32.53 89.34
C GLY A 123 -57.65 32.70 90.38
N PRO A 124 -57.33 33.23 91.56
CA PRO A 124 -58.32 33.74 92.51
C PRO A 124 -59.10 34.93 91.93
N ASN A 125 -60.33 35.15 92.39
CA ASN A 125 -61.20 36.23 91.91
C ASN A 125 -60.58 37.63 92.12
N GLU A 126 -59.79 37.75 93.20
CA GLU A 126 -59.03 38.92 93.60
C GLU A 126 -58.17 39.48 92.46
N ALA A 127 -57.56 38.59 91.66
CA ALA A 127 -56.64 38.95 90.59
C ALA A 127 -57.28 39.82 89.48
N VAL A 128 -58.59 39.67 89.24
CA VAL A 128 -59.32 40.57 88.32
C VAL A 128 -59.61 41.90 89.02
N THR A 129 -59.97 41.84 90.30
CA THR A 129 -60.39 43.03 91.04
C THR A 129 -59.27 44.00 91.33
N ASP A 130 -58.03 43.50 91.39
CA ASP A 130 -56.79 44.29 91.44
C ASP A 130 -56.58 45.05 90.12
N VAL A 131 -56.76 44.38 88.97
CA VAL A 131 -56.63 44.98 87.63
C VAL A 131 -57.75 46.00 87.35
N LEU A 132 -58.98 45.72 87.80
CA LEU A 132 -60.11 46.65 87.73
C LEU A 132 -59.95 47.87 88.66
N GLY A 133 -59.24 47.73 89.77
CA GLY A 133 -59.13 48.75 90.80
C GLY A 133 -60.49 49.28 91.26
N ASN A 134 -60.71 50.58 91.07
CA ASN A 134 -61.95 51.29 91.44
C ASN A 134 -62.97 51.44 90.29
N ALA A 135 -62.80 50.73 89.17
CA ALA A 135 -63.76 50.80 88.06
C ALA A 135 -65.07 50.08 88.39
N GLU A 136 -66.21 50.72 88.11
CA GLU A 136 -67.54 50.09 88.19
C GLU A 136 -67.77 49.15 86.98
N ILE A 137 -68.43 48.02 87.21
CA ILE A 137 -68.77 47.01 86.21
C ILE A 137 -70.18 47.27 85.69
N ASP A 138 -70.31 47.55 84.39
CA ASP A 138 -71.63 47.69 83.75
C ASP A 138 -72.23 46.31 83.40
N LEU A 139 -71.41 45.35 82.96
CA LEU A 139 -71.87 44.02 82.56
C LEU A 139 -71.03 42.93 83.23
N LEU A 140 -71.69 42.00 83.93
CA LEU A 140 -71.06 40.82 84.50
C LEU A 140 -71.69 39.54 83.90
N ILE A 141 -70.94 38.82 83.08
CA ILE A 141 -71.35 37.52 82.54
C ILE A 141 -70.81 36.40 83.42
N ILE A 142 -71.69 35.51 83.88
CA ILE A 142 -71.36 34.37 84.74
C ILE A 142 -71.58 33.09 83.93
N ASN A 143 -70.51 32.60 83.32
CA ASN A 143 -70.47 31.40 82.48
C ASN A 143 -69.99 30.14 83.23
N VAL A 144 -69.69 30.28 84.53
CA VAL A 144 -69.53 29.17 85.49
C VAL A 144 -70.84 28.80 86.18
N ALA A 145 -70.92 27.60 86.76
CA ALA A 145 -72.09 27.13 87.49
C ALA A 145 -72.26 27.86 88.85
N LEU A 146 -73.50 28.22 89.22
CA LEU A 146 -73.79 28.98 90.44
C LEU A 146 -73.74 28.13 91.72
N THR A 147 -72.53 27.85 92.21
CA THR A 147 -72.26 27.18 93.51
C THR A 147 -72.46 28.12 94.70
N ASP A 148 -72.55 27.56 95.91
CA ASP A 148 -72.68 28.34 97.15
C ASP A 148 -71.41 29.16 97.48
N SER A 149 -70.24 28.65 97.09
CA SER A 149 -68.98 29.41 97.11
C SER A 149 -69.09 30.64 96.21
N LEU A 150 -69.48 30.46 94.94
CA LEU A 150 -69.63 31.57 94.00
C LEU A 150 -70.73 32.57 94.43
N ARG A 151 -71.86 32.11 94.99
CA ARG A 151 -72.89 32.99 95.57
C ARG A 151 -72.29 33.92 96.63
N THR A 152 -71.48 33.36 97.53
CA THR A 152 -70.79 34.11 98.59
C THR A 152 -69.80 35.11 98.00
N THR A 153 -69.00 34.71 97.01
CA THR A 153 -68.08 35.61 96.28
C THR A 153 -68.81 36.73 95.55
N LEU A 154 -69.96 36.44 94.93
CA LEU A 154 -70.76 37.44 94.21
C LEU A 154 -71.30 38.50 95.18
N GLU A 155 -71.87 38.09 96.31
CA GLU A 155 -72.42 39.01 97.32
C GLU A 155 -71.35 39.88 97.99
N GLN A 156 -70.13 39.36 98.18
CA GLN A 156 -69.05 40.08 98.85
C GLN A 156 -68.23 40.98 97.91
N ILE A 157 -67.88 40.50 96.71
CA ILE A 157 -66.84 41.11 95.85
C ILE A 157 -67.42 41.71 94.57
N TRP A 158 -68.31 40.99 93.89
CA TRP A 158 -68.72 41.37 92.53
C TRP A 158 -69.90 42.35 92.52
N ILE A 159 -70.93 42.10 93.33
CA ILE A 159 -72.13 42.96 93.41
C ILE A 159 -71.77 44.36 93.94
N SER A 160 -70.79 44.46 94.84
CA SER A 160 -70.28 45.74 95.37
C SER A 160 -69.45 46.56 94.36
N LYS A 161 -69.07 45.96 93.22
CA LYS A 161 -68.42 46.65 92.08
C LYS A 161 -69.36 46.93 90.91
N MET A 162 -70.63 46.52 90.94
CA MET A 162 -71.58 46.78 89.85
C MET A 162 -72.03 48.25 89.81
N SER A 163 -72.16 48.81 88.61
CA SER A 163 -72.66 50.17 88.42
C SER A 163 -74.18 50.27 88.65
N ASP A 164 -74.70 51.46 88.95
CA ASP A 164 -76.14 51.71 89.14
C ASP A 164 -76.96 51.57 87.83
N ARG A 165 -76.32 51.33 86.69
CA ARG A 165 -76.94 50.96 85.41
C ARG A 165 -76.71 49.50 85.02
N GLY A 166 -75.99 48.75 85.85
CA GLY A 166 -75.36 47.49 85.48
C GLY A 166 -76.30 46.29 85.46
N ALA A 167 -75.89 45.28 84.68
CA ALA A 167 -76.60 44.02 84.51
C ALA A 167 -75.69 42.81 84.75
N ILE A 168 -76.21 41.79 85.42
CA ILE A 168 -75.61 40.45 85.52
C ILE A 168 -76.34 39.52 84.56
N LEU A 169 -75.60 38.72 83.79
CA LEU A 169 -76.13 37.70 82.91
C LEU A 169 -75.54 36.33 83.28
N PHE A 170 -76.36 35.48 83.89
CA PHE A 170 -76.03 34.10 84.19
C PHE A 170 -76.24 33.24 82.94
N VAL A 171 -75.23 32.47 82.53
CA VAL A 171 -75.28 31.57 81.35
C VAL A 171 -74.69 30.18 81.66
N GLY A 172 -73.77 30.06 82.63
CA GLY A 172 -73.08 28.81 82.99
C GLY A 172 -73.95 27.69 83.58
N GLY A 173 -75.24 27.97 83.83
CA GLY A 173 -76.20 27.03 84.37
C GLY A 173 -76.02 26.72 85.86
N GLY A 174 -76.73 25.68 86.31
CA GLY A 174 -76.93 25.38 87.73
C GLY A 174 -78.37 25.65 88.19
N THR A 175 -78.64 25.44 89.48
CA THR A 175 -79.98 25.54 90.08
C THR A 175 -80.14 26.80 90.93
N GLY A 176 -81.39 27.24 91.11
CA GLY A 176 -81.71 28.39 91.97
C GLY A 176 -81.18 29.75 91.48
N ILE A 177 -80.78 29.86 90.20
CA ILE A 177 -80.31 31.12 89.59
C ILE A 177 -81.43 32.17 89.61
N THR A 178 -82.66 31.78 89.25
CA THR A 178 -83.83 32.67 89.26
C THR A 178 -84.14 33.22 90.65
N ASP A 179 -83.96 32.40 91.70
CA ASP A 179 -84.29 32.80 93.06
C ASP A 179 -83.17 33.66 93.68
N PHE A 180 -81.90 33.39 93.33
CA PHE A 180 -80.78 34.30 93.60
C PHE A 180 -80.97 35.66 92.91
N SER A 181 -81.38 35.65 91.63
CA SER A 181 -81.67 36.87 90.87
C SER A 181 -82.79 37.69 91.51
N ARG A 182 -83.86 37.04 92.00
CA ARG A 182 -84.94 37.71 92.74
C ARG A 182 -84.47 38.32 94.06
N GLN A 183 -83.63 37.60 94.80
CA GLN A 183 -83.03 38.07 96.06
C GLN A 183 -82.16 39.31 95.82
N LEU A 184 -81.25 39.23 94.83
CA LEU A 184 -80.38 40.33 94.43
C LEU A 184 -81.18 41.57 93.99
N THR A 185 -82.18 41.41 93.13
CA THR A 185 -82.96 42.52 92.57
C THR A 185 -84.10 42.98 93.49
N GLN A 186 -84.18 42.46 94.73
CA GLN A 186 -85.23 42.73 95.73
C GLN A 186 -86.68 42.53 95.23
N GLY A 187 -86.89 41.73 94.17
CA GLY A 187 -88.19 41.66 93.48
C GLY A 187 -88.10 41.39 91.98
N GLU A 188 -88.58 42.33 91.17
CA GLU A 188 -88.91 42.11 89.74
C GLU A 188 -87.86 42.66 88.75
N GLY A 189 -86.61 42.86 89.19
CA GLY A 189 -85.52 43.38 88.35
C GLY A 189 -84.80 42.33 87.49
N TYR A 190 -85.42 41.17 87.20
CA TYR A 190 -84.80 40.08 86.45
C TYR A 190 -85.67 39.53 85.31
N PHE A 191 -85.02 38.96 84.29
CA PHE A 191 -85.66 38.32 83.14
C PHE A 191 -85.06 36.94 82.86
N VAL A 192 -85.89 35.94 82.53
CA VAL A 192 -85.47 34.55 82.26
C VAL A 192 -85.61 34.24 80.77
N LEU A 193 -84.52 33.89 80.11
CA LEU A 193 -84.46 33.74 78.65
C LEU A 193 -84.94 32.36 78.19
N ASP A 194 -84.56 31.32 78.92
CA ASP A 194 -84.71 29.92 78.52
C ASP A 194 -85.88 29.21 79.23
N ALA A 195 -86.25 28.01 78.77
CA ALA A 195 -87.36 27.25 79.36
C ALA A 195 -86.95 26.50 80.64
N THR A 196 -85.68 26.13 80.74
CA THR A 196 -85.04 25.43 81.87
C THR A 196 -84.66 26.35 83.03
N LYS A 197 -84.77 27.68 82.86
CA LYS A 197 -84.36 28.74 83.80
C LYS A 197 -82.85 28.77 84.11
N SER A 198 -82.02 28.24 83.22
CA SER A 198 -80.56 28.24 83.36
C SER A 198 -79.90 29.55 82.90
N VAL A 199 -80.63 30.41 82.16
CA VAL A 199 -80.12 31.68 81.63
C VAL A 199 -81.01 32.84 82.06
N VAL A 200 -80.43 33.73 82.87
CA VAL A 200 -81.16 34.79 83.58
C VAL A 200 -80.36 36.09 83.51
N MET A 201 -81.02 37.19 83.18
CA MET A 201 -80.49 38.55 83.32
C MET A 201 -81.06 39.18 84.59
N ALA A 202 -80.25 39.88 85.38
CA ALA A 202 -80.64 40.63 86.56
C ALA A 202 -80.04 42.05 86.53
N LEU A 203 -80.76 43.05 87.03
CA LEU A 203 -80.32 44.45 87.06
C LEU A 203 -79.87 44.84 88.48
N CYS A 204 -78.69 45.45 88.60
CA CYS A 204 -78.08 45.76 89.90
C CYS A 204 -78.46 47.15 90.45
N GLY A 205 -78.97 48.04 89.61
CA GLY A 205 -79.29 49.41 89.99
C GLY A 205 -80.46 50.01 89.23
N ASN A 206 -80.80 51.25 89.57
CA ASN A 206 -82.03 51.92 89.17
C ASN A 206 -81.89 52.77 87.88
N LYS A 207 -80.68 52.87 87.32
CA LYS A 207 -80.37 53.62 86.09
C LYS A 207 -80.15 52.74 84.85
N ALA A 208 -80.56 51.46 84.90
CA ALA A 208 -80.53 50.58 83.75
C ALA A 208 -81.33 51.17 82.55
N PRO A 209 -80.93 50.92 81.29
CA PRO A 209 -81.67 51.39 80.11
C PRO A 209 -83.14 50.98 80.12
N GLU A 210 -84.01 51.84 79.60
CA GLU A 210 -85.47 51.63 79.63
C GLU A 210 -85.89 50.31 78.97
N GLN A 211 -85.17 49.87 77.94
CA GLN A 211 -85.42 48.60 77.26
C GLN A 211 -85.14 47.38 78.18
N LEU A 212 -84.14 47.45 79.06
CA LEU A 212 -83.87 46.38 80.03
C LEU A 212 -84.93 46.38 81.14
N ASN A 213 -85.32 47.56 81.64
CA ASN A 213 -86.39 47.70 82.63
C ASN A 213 -87.73 47.17 82.10
N ARG A 214 -88.12 47.52 80.87
CA ARG A 214 -89.30 46.97 80.19
C ARG A 214 -89.23 45.44 80.05
N LEU A 215 -88.04 44.89 79.79
CA LEU A 215 -87.83 43.44 79.65
C LEU A 215 -88.03 42.71 80.99
N CYS A 216 -87.43 43.18 82.09
CA CYS A 216 -87.59 42.58 83.42
C CYS A 216 -89.03 42.69 83.95
N GLN A 217 -89.78 43.73 83.57
CA GLN A 217 -91.20 43.86 83.91
C GLN A 217 -92.12 42.83 83.23
N MET A 218 -91.63 42.09 82.21
CA MET A 218 -92.43 41.09 81.49
C MET A 218 -92.58 39.80 82.33
N LYS A 219 -93.82 39.43 82.65
CA LYS A 219 -94.13 38.28 83.51
C LYS A 219 -94.52 37.04 82.70
N VAL A 220 -94.19 35.86 83.25
CA VAL A 220 -94.55 34.56 82.67
C VAL A 220 -96.08 34.49 82.44
N GLY A 221 -96.48 34.23 81.20
CA GLY A 221 -97.89 34.19 80.79
C GLY A 221 -98.43 35.50 80.18
N GLN A 222 -97.70 36.61 80.26
CA GLN A 222 -98.05 37.83 79.51
C GLN A 222 -97.80 37.67 78.01
N ARG A 223 -98.66 38.28 77.18
CA ARG A 223 -98.45 38.35 75.72
C ARG A 223 -97.14 39.09 75.43
N GLY A 224 -96.32 38.52 74.55
CA GLY A 224 -94.97 39.04 74.22
C GLY A 224 -93.83 38.36 74.99
N TYR A 225 -94.03 37.91 76.24
CA TYR A 225 -92.96 37.28 77.04
C TYR A 225 -92.40 36.02 76.37
N SER A 226 -93.29 35.15 75.87
CA SER A 226 -92.90 34.00 75.05
C SER A 226 -92.28 34.42 73.72
N THR A 227 -92.87 35.40 73.04
CA THR A 227 -92.43 35.87 71.72
C THR A 227 -90.99 36.37 71.73
N VAL A 228 -90.63 37.24 72.68
CA VAL A 228 -89.27 37.78 72.84
C VAL A 228 -88.26 36.66 73.06
N ARG A 229 -88.56 35.72 73.96
CA ARG A 229 -87.71 34.56 74.22
C ARG A 229 -87.55 33.66 72.99
N THR A 230 -88.64 33.39 72.26
CA THR A 230 -88.60 32.61 71.01
C THR A 230 -87.76 33.28 69.92
N VAL A 231 -87.74 34.62 69.83
CA VAL A 231 -86.86 35.34 68.90
C VAL A 231 -85.38 35.09 69.25
N PHE A 232 -84.98 35.30 70.51
CA PHE A 232 -83.58 35.06 70.92
C PHE A 232 -83.14 33.62 70.69
N MET A 233 -83.92 32.63 71.14
CA MET A 233 -83.57 31.21 70.97
C MET A 233 -83.46 30.83 69.49
N ARG A 234 -84.37 31.28 68.62
CA ARG A 234 -84.32 30.98 67.18
C ARG A 234 -83.14 31.64 66.46
N MET A 235 -82.67 32.79 66.91
CA MET A 235 -81.41 33.35 66.39
C MET A 235 -80.20 32.53 66.88
N GLY A 236 -80.27 31.97 68.09
CA GLY A 236 -79.27 31.05 68.64
C GLY A 236 -79.17 29.72 67.88
N GLU A 237 -80.31 29.13 67.52
CA GLU A 237 -80.41 27.92 66.70
C GLU A 237 -79.66 28.07 65.36
N ILE A 238 -79.56 29.28 64.80
CA ILE A 238 -78.79 29.55 63.57
C ILE A 238 -77.28 29.40 63.81
N ALA A 239 -76.76 29.86 64.95
CA ALA A 239 -75.34 29.69 65.29
C ALA A 239 -75.00 28.19 65.46
N ARG A 240 -75.82 27.45 66.22
CA ARG A 240 -75.71 25.99 66.36
C ARG A 240 -75.77 25.27 65.02
N SER A 241 -76.74 25.62 64.17
CA SER A 241 -76.89 25.02 62.83
C SER A 241 -75.71 25.33 61.91
N THR A 242 -75.13 26.53 62.00
CA THR A 242 -73.94 26.92 61.23
C THR A 242 -72.73 26.09 61.65
N LEU A 243 -72.54 25.87 62.96
CA LEU A 243 -71.45 25.05 63.50
C LEU A 243 -71.57 23.59 63.06
N ASN A 244 -72.77 23.01 63.14
CA ASN A 244 -73.05 21.65 62.68
C ASN A 244 -72.73 21.48 61.18
N LEU A 245 -73.08 22.47 60.35
CA LEU A 245 -72.76 22.47 58.92
C LEU A 245 -71.25 22.61 58.65
N GLN A 246 -70.54 23.48 59.38
CA GLN A 246 -69.08 23.59 59.26
C GLN A 246 -68.38 22.29 59.64
N ASN A 247 -68.78 21.65 60.74
CA ASN A 247 -68.23 20.37 61.18
C ASN A 247 -68.47 19.25 60.16
N ALA A 248 -69.67 19.18 59.57
CA ALA A 248 -70.01 18.18 58.55
C ALA A 248 -69.28 18.38 57.20
N ILE A 249 -69.03 19.63 56.79
CA ILE A 249 -68.21 19.94 55.61
C ILE A 249 -66.73 19.62 55.90
N GLY A 250 -66.25 19.93 57.11
CA GLY A 250 -64.90 19.63 57.57
C GLY A 250 -64.58 18.14 57.49
N SER A 251 -65.42 17.28 58.08
CA SER A 251 -65.19 15.83 58.12
C SER A 251 -65.12 15.21 56.72
N GLN A 252 -66.08 15.52 55.84
CA GLN A 252 -66.08 15.05 54.45
C GLN A 252 -64.82 15.50 53.69
N THR A 253 -64.35 16.73 53.93
CA THR A 253 -63.12 17.26 53.30
C THR A 253 -61.88 16.52 53.80
N THR A 254 -61.80 16.20 55.09
CA THR A 254 -60.69 15.40 55.65
C THR A 254 -60.69 13.96 55.16
N GLU A 255 -61.83 13.27 55.08
CA GLU A 255 -61.90 11.90 54.57
C GLU A 255 -61.46 11.82 53.09
N HIS A 256 -61.92 12.77 52.27
CA HIS A 256 -61.58 12.79 50.84
C HIS A 256 -60.09 13.13 50.61
N THR A 257 -59.54 14.08 51.37
CA THR A 257 -58.11 14.43 51.28
C THR A 257 -57.20 13.34 51.83
N GLN A 258 -57.53 12.69 52.96
CA GLN A 258 -56.78 11.53 53.47
C GLN A 258 -56.75 10.38 52.45
N THR A 259 -57.89 10.08 51.81
CA THR A 259 -57.98 9.05 50.76
C THR A 259 -57.09 9.39 49.56
N SER A 260 -57.10 10.65 49.12
CA SER A 260 -56.25 11.14 48.02
C SER A 260 -54.76 11.07 48.37
N VAL A 261 -54.38 11.51 49.57
CA VAL A 261 -52.99 11.47 50.07
C VAL A 261 -52.48 10.03 50.16
N ALA A 262 -53.25 9.10 50.73
CA ALA A 262 -52.87 7.69 50.82
C ALA A 262 -52.64 7.07 49.42
N THR A 263 -53.49 7.42 48.45
CA THR A 263 -53.34 6.96 47.05
C THR A 263 -52.07 7.55 46.41
N GLN A 264 -51.72 8.80 46.73
CA GLN A 264 -50.50 9.45 46.21
C GLN A 264 -49.22 8.91 46.87
N THR A 265 -49.23 8.59 48.17
CA THR A 265 -48.06 7.97 48.83
C THR A 265 -47.77 6.58 48.29
N GLU A 266 -48.80 5.77 48.00
CA GLU A 266 -48.63 4.45 47.38
C GLU A 266 -48.05 4.56 45.94
N GLN A 267 -48.42 5.61 45.19
CA GLN A 267 -47.83 5.89 43.87
C GLN A 267 -46.37 6.37 43.97
N LEU A 268 -46.05 7.21 44.95
CA LEU A 268 -44.68 7.67 45.21
C LEU A 268 -43.76 6.50 45.60
N GLU A 269 -44.20 5.61 46.50
CA GLU A 269 -43.45 4.40 46.87
C GLU A 269 -43.16 3.49 45.65
N LYS A 270 -44.17 3.29 44.79
CA LYS A 270 -44.02 2.54 43.52
C LYS A 270 -43.10 3.22 42.50
N LEU A 271 -42.89 4.54 42.60
CA LEU A 271 -41.92 5.28 41.77
C LEU A 271 -40.52 5.25 42.38
N GLN A 272 -40.41 5.37 43.72
CA GLN A 272 -39.17 5.28 44.49
C GLN A 272 -38.49 3.91 44.23
N ASN A 273 -39.22 2.82 44.45
CA ASN A 273 -38.72 1.46 44.20
C ASN A 273 -38.26 1.22 42.74
N LYS A 274 -38.84 1.92 41.75
CA LYS A 274 -38.40 1.88 40.34
C LYS A 274 -37.18 2.74 40.07
N LEU A 275 -37.00 3.83 40.81
CA LEU A 275 -35.83 4.70 40.72
C LEU A 275 -34.60 4.02 41.35
N ASP A 276 -34.78 3.39 42.52
CA ASP A 276 -33.73 2.68 43.23
C ASP A 276 -33.22 1.47 42.42
N ALA A 277 -34.12 0.68 41.81
CA ALA A 277 -33.74 -0.39 40.87
C ALA A 277 -32.97 0.14 39.64
N ARG A 278 -33.27 1.35 39.15
CA ARG A 278 -32.47 1.97 38.08
C ARG A 278 -31.10 2.45 38.56
N PHE A 279 -30.93 2.81 39.83
CA PHE A 279 -29.60 3.11 40.38
C PHE A 279 -28.72 1.85 40.49
N GLU A 280 -29.31 0.69 40.77
CA GLU A 280 -28.61 -0.61 40.67
C GLU A 280 -28.20 -0.93 39.22
N ASP A 281 -29.11 -0.77 38.24
CA ASP A 281 -28.77 -0.92 36.81
C ASP A 281 -27.61 0.02 36.38
N ILE A 282 -27.67 1.29 36.78
CA ILE A 282 -26.67 2.31 36.43
C ILE A 282 -25.31 2.00 37.07
N THR A 283 -25.26 1.55 38.33
CA THR A 283 -24.01 1.20 38.99
C THR A 283 -23.40 -0.09 38.42
N LEU A 284 -24.22 -1.08 38.06
CA LEU A 284 -23.77 -2.28 37.33
C LEU A 284 -23.24 -1.95 35.93
N LEU A 285 -23.87 -1.03 35.20
CA LEU A 285 -23.40 -0.54 33.90
C LEU A 285 -22.09 0.26 34.04
N GLY A 286 -21.95 1.09 35.08
CA GLY A 286 -20.72 1.81 35.39
C GLY A 286 -19.55 0.88 35.67
N ALA A 287 -19.77 -0.20 36.45
CA ALA A 287 -18.76 -1.21 36.71
C ALA A 287 -18.30 -1.94 35.44
N LYS A 288 -19.25 -2.30 34.55
CA LYS A 288 -18.94 -2.89 33.23
C LYS A 288 -18.17 -1.95 32.32
N LEU A 289 -18.52 -0.66 32.29
CA LEU A 289 -17.78 0.35 31.54
C LEU A 289 -16.34 0.48 32.03
N ALA A 290 -16.13 0.58 33.35
CA ALA A 290 -14.79 0.62 33.93
C ALA A 290 -13.95 -0.61 33.57
N GLN A 291 -14.53 -1.82 33.65
CA GLN A 291 -13.88 -3.06 33.22
C GLN A 291 -13.46 -3.00 31.74
N MET A 292 -14.38 -2.62 30.84
CA MET A 292 -14.10 -2.52 29.41
C MET A 292 -13.05 -1.46 29.08
N GLU A 293 -12.96 -0.37 29.85
CA GLU A 293 -11.88 0.62 29.71
C GLU A 293 -10.51 0.07 30.13
N THR A 294 -10.44 -0.74 31.20
CA THR A 294 -9.20 -1.46 31.55
C THR A 294 -8.79 -2.47 30.47
N GLU A 295 -9.69 -3.34 30.02
CA GLU A 295 -9.42 -4.34 28.97
C GLU A 295 -8.94 -3.67 27.66
N LYS A 296 -9.61 -2.58 27.26
CA LYS A 296 -9.22 -1.75 26.10
C LYS A 296 -7.82 -1.15 26.26
N LYS A 297 -7.45 -0.72 27.47
CA LYS A 297 -6.13 -0.14 27.77
C LYS A 297 -5.03 -1.19 27.73
N GLU A 298 -5.27 -2.38 28.25
CA GLU A 298 -4.33 -3.52 28.18
C GLU A 298 -4.13 -3.97 26.73
N HIS A 299 -5.21 -4.14 25.96
CA HIS A 299 -5.14 -4.45 24.53
C HIS A 299 -4.40 -3.36 23.73
N ALA A 300 -4.57 -2.07 24.05
CA ALA A 300 -3.84 -1.00 23.41
C ALA A 300 -2.33 -1.04 23.72
N GLN A 301 -1.94 -1.33 24.97
CA GLN A 301 -0.54 -1.48 25.37
C GLN A 301 0.13 -2.68 24.69
N GLU A 302 -0.54 -3.84 24.64
CA GLU A 302 -0.03 -5.04 23.96
C GLU A 302 0.07 -4.86 22.44
N ALA A 303 -0.88 -4.13 21.82
CA ALA A 303 -0.80 -3.75 20.42
C ALA A 303 0.36 -2.79 20.15
N GLN A 304 0.58 -1.79 21.00
CA GLN A 304 1.69 -0.83 20.88
C GLN A 304 3.06 -1.52 21.05
N LYS A 305 3.16 -2.48 21.98
CA LYS A 305 4.37 -3.31 22.16
C LYS A 305 4.66 -4.15 20.91
N LYS A 306 3.66 -4.86 20.38
CA LYS A 306 3.78 -5.63 19.13
C LYS A 306 4.15 -4.75 17.92
N LEU A 307 3.65 -3.52 17.86
CA LEU A 307 4.03 -2.56 16.83
C LEU A 307 5.53 -2.21 16.94
N ALA A 308 6.02 -1.88 18.13
CA ALA A 308 7.44 -1.59 18.35
C ALA A 308 8.37 -2.77 18.03
N GLU A 309 7.98 -4.01 18.39
CA GLU A 309 8.70 -5.23 18.02
C GLU A 309 8.75 -5.45 16.50
N LEU A 310 7.65 -5.16 15.79
CA LEU A 310 7.57 -5.22 14.33
C LEU A 310 8.39 -4.11 13.65
N GLU A 311 8.35 -2.89 14.17
CA GLU A 311 9.17 -1.77 13.69
C GLU A 311 10.67 -2.07 13.85
N GLU A 312 11.11 -2.56 15.01
CA GLU A 312 12.50 -2.95 15.22
C GLU A 312 12.92 -4.07 14.23
N ARG A 313 12.07 -5.10 14.04
CA ARG A 313 12.29 -6.16 13.07
C ARG A 313 12.36 -5.63 11.63
N CYS A 314 11.50 -4.69 11.25
CA CYS A 314 11.54 -4.04 9.94
C CYS A 314 12.85 -3.25 9.75
N THR A 315 13.34 -2.50 10.75
CA THR A 315 14.64 -1.80 10.61
C THR A 315 15.82 -2.76 10.49
N LYS A 316 15.78 -3.93 11.16
CA LYS A 316 16.79 -4.99 11.01
C LYS A 316 16.77 -5.56 9.58
N LEU A 317 15.59 -5.95 9.08
CA LEU A 317 15.44 -6.48 7.72
C LEU A 317 15.79 -5.46 6.62
N VAL A 318 15.54 -4.17 6.83
CA VAL A 318 15.97 -3.10 5.90
C VAL A 318 17.50 -2.97 5.87
N LYS A 319 18.17 -3.01 7.03
CA LYS A 319 19.65 -3.00 7.10
C LYS A 319 20.27 -4.22 6.42
N GLU A 320 19.67 -5.39 6.59
CA GLU A 320 20.09 -6.65 5.96
C GLU A 320 19.86 -6.64 4.44
N ARG A 321 18.68 -6.19 3.99
CA ARG A 321 18.39 -5.95 2.57
C ARG A 321 19.45 -5.03 1.94
N ASP A 322 19.82 -3.95 2.63
CA ASP A 322 20.73 -2.94 2.08
C ASP A 322 22.22 -3.37 2.12
N SER A 323 22.61 -4.28 3.01
CA SER A 323 23.93 -4.92 2.94
C SER A 323 23.99 -5.97 1.83
N LEU A 324 22.96 -6.82 1.71
CA LEU A 324 22.84 -7.80 0.62
C LEU A 324 22.77 -7.11 -0.76
N LYS A 325 22.04 -5.99 -0.89
CA LYS A 325 21.98 -5.23 -2.14
C LYS A 325 23.35 -4.71 -2.57
N LYS A 326 24.12 -4.13 -1.65
CA LYS A 326 25.50 -3.67 -1.90
C LYS A 326 26.43 -4.81 -2.29
N GLU A 327 26.28 -5.98 -1.68
CA GLU A 327 27.06 -7.16 -2.02
C GLU A 327 26.69 -7.70 -3.43
N CYS A 328 25.41 -7.74 -3.78
CA CYS A 328 24.95 -8.07 -5.13
C CYS A 328 25.47 -7.06 -6.18
N GLU A 329 25.42 -5.76 -5.90
CA GLU A 329 25.99 -4.70 -6.75
C GLU A 329 27.50 -4.90 -6.96
N ARG A 330 28.24 -5.18 -5.88
CA ARG A 330 29.69 -5.47 -5.90
C ARG A 330 30.03 -6.73 -6.71
N ILE A 331 29.25 -7.80 -6.53
CA ILE A 331 29.40 -9.05 -7.30
C ILE A 331 29.09 -8.79 -8.78
N THR A 332 28.07 -7.99 -9.09
CA THR A 332 27.64 -7.67 -10.47
C THR A 332 28.70 -6.86 -11.21
N GLU A 333 29.26 -5.81 -10.61
CA GLU A 333 30.36 -5.05 -11.24
C GLU A 333 31.65 -5.88 -11.34
N LYS A 334 31.93 -6.78 -10.39
CA LYS A 334 33.04 -7.75 -10.51
C LYS A 334 32.81 -8.76 -11.66
N ALA A 335 31.58 -9.23 -11.85
CA ALA A 335 31.23 -10.13 -12.95
C ALA A 335 31.31 -9.41 -14.31
N LYS A 336 30.81 -8.18 -14.39
CA LYS A 336 30.84 -7.30 -15.58
C LYS A 336 32.26 -6.91 -15.99
N THR A 337 33.13 -6.55 -15.04
CA THR A 337 34.55 -6.27 -15.32
C THR A 337 35.31 -7.53 -15.76
N ASN A 338 35.05 -8.68 -15.13
CA ASN A 338 35.56 -9.97 -15.59
C ASN A 338 35.08 -10.33 -17.01
N LEU A 339 33.79 -10.09 -17.32
CA LEU A 339 33.20 -10.36 -18.63
C LEU A 339 33.81 -9.46 -19.72
N LEU A 340 33.97 -8.16 -19.46
CA LEU A 340 34.64 -7.24 -20.37
C LEU A 340 36.11 -7.66 -20.62
N GLY A 341 36.82 -8.07 -19.57
CA GLY A 341 38.17 -8.64 -19.70
C GLY A 341 38.21 -9.94 -20.51
N ALA A 342 37.22 -10.82 -20.36
CA ALA A 342 37.09 -12.04 -21.15
C ALA A 342 36.74 -11.76 -22.62
N GLN A 343 35.81 -10.83 -22.88
CA GLN A 343 35.43 -10.37 -24.21
C GLN A 343 36.62 -9.73 -24.95
N HIS A 344 37.41 -8.89 -24.27
CA HIS A 344 38.63 -8.32 -24.87
C HIS A 344 39.65 -9.43 -25.19
N ARG A 345 39.87 -10.39 -24.28
CA ARG A 345 40.77 -11.53 -24.54
C ARG A 345 40.29 -12.37 -25.72
N LEU A 346 38.99 -12.66 -25.79
CA LEU A 346 38.38 -13.40 -26.91
C LEU A 346 38.58 -12.65 -28.23
N LYS A 347 38.29 -11.34 -28.27
CA LYS A 347 38.51 -10.52 -29.46
C LYS A 347 39.99 -10.53 -29.87
N THR A 348 40.93 -10.30 -28.95
CA THR A 348 42.37 -10.37 -29.24
C THR A 348 42.83 -11.74 -29.73
N LEU A 349 42.15 -12.83 -29.34
CA LEU A 349 42.40 -14.17 -29.87
C LEU A 349 41.78 -14.37 -31.27
N GLN A 350 40.59 -13.81 -31.53
CA GLN A 350 39.96 -13.78 -32.85
C GLN A 350 40.81 -12.96 -33.83
N ASP A 351 41.17 -11.72 -33.49
CA ASP A 351 42.05 -10.84 -34.30
C ASP A 351 43.38 -11.57 -34.65
N LYS A 352 43.96 -12.32 -33.71
CA LYS A 352 45.17 -13.15 -33.93
C LYS A 352 44.91 -14.40 -34.77
N SER A 353 43.74 -15.01 -34.64
CA SER A 353 43.32 -16.17 -35.44
C SER A 353 43.09 -15.75 -36.90
N ASP A 354 42.42 -14.62 -37.11
CA ASP A 354 42.10 -14.08 -38.43
C ASP A 354 43.36 -13.54 -39.13
N ALA A 355 44.28 -12.93 -38.38
CA ALA A 355 45.61 -12.58 -38.90
C ALA A 355 46.42 -13.82 -39.33
N LYS A 356 46.40 -14.91 -38.53
CA LYS A 356 47.01 -16.19 -38.91
C LYS A 356 46.33 -16.81 -40.13
N LEU A 357 44.99 -16.81 -40.18
CA LEU A 357 44.22 -17.34 -41.29
C LEU A 357 44.52 -16.56 -42.57
N SER A 358 44.56 -15.22 -42.50
CA SER A 358 44.96 -14.35 -43.61
C SER A 358 46.39 -14.64 -44.11
N ALA A 359 47.34 -14.86 -43.20
CA ALA A 359 48.72 -15.25 -43.57
C ALA A 359 48.77 -16.64 -44.24
N VAL A 360 48.07 -17.63 -43.69
CA VAL A 360 47.95 -18.99 -44.27
C VAL A 360 47.23 -18.95 -45.62
N THR A 361 46.21 -18.12 -45.78
CA THR A 361 45.51 -17.89 -47.06
C THR A 361 46.44 -17.27 -48.10
N LYS A 362 47.26 -16.25 -47.73
CA LYS A 362 48.25 -15.66 -48.62
C LYS A 362 49.34 -16.66 -49.05
N GLU A 363 49.85 -17.46 -48.13
CA GLU A 363 50.79 -18.55 -48.47
C GLU A 363 50.12 -19.59 -49.38
N ARG A 364 48.91 -20.06 -49.05
CA ARG A 364 48.12 -20.98 -49.90
C ARG A 364 47.94 -20.45 -51.32
N ASP A 365 47.59 -19.17 -51.46
CA ASP A 365 47.29 -18.58 -52.77
C ASP A 365 48.56 -18.29 -53.58
N LYS A 366 49.67 -17.98 -52.91
CA LYS A 366 51.02 -17.97 -53.48
C LYS A 366 51.43 -19.36 -53.97
N TYR A 367 51.25 -20.42 -53.17
CA TYR A 367 51.54 -21.79 -53.60
C TYR A 367 50.64 -22.23 -54.76
N LYS A 368 49.35 -21.90 -54.77
CA LYS A 368 48.45 -22.15 -55.92
C LYS A 368 48.85 -21.38 -57.18
N ALA A 369 49.37 -20.16 -57.04
CA ALA A 369 49.91 -19.41 -58.17
C ALA A 369 51.21 -20.05 -58.71
N GLN A 370 52.07 -20.56 -57.83
CA GLN A 370 53.27 -21.32 -58.22
C GLN A 370 52.92 -22.66 -58.87
N GLU A 371 52.00 -23.43 -58.29
CA GLU A 371 51.43 -24.66 -58.84
C GLU A 371 50.90 -24.43 -60.25
N LYS A 372 49.99 -23.45 -60.45
CA LYS A 372 49.45 -23.11 -61.77
C LYS A 372 50.52 -22.64 -62.77
N ALA A 373 51.57 -21.95 -62.31
CA ALA A 373 52.70 -21.56 -63.17
C ALA A 373 53.60 -22.75 -63.55
N VAL A 374 53.74 -23.75 -62.68
CA VAL A 374 54.44 -25.01 -62.98
C VAL A 374 53.61 -25.87 -63.93
N THR A 375 52.30 -26.02 -63.70
CA THR A 375 51.38 -26.71 -64.63
C THR A 375 51.44 -26.08 -66.01
N ARG A 376 51.33 -24.75 -66.12
CA ARG A 376 51.44 -24.05 -67.40
C ARG A 376 52.77 -24.28 -68.10
N ARG A 377 53.90 -24.26 -67.37
CA ARG A 377 55.22 -24.58 -67.94
C ARG A 377 55.33 -26.04 -68.42
N LEU A 378 54.64 -26.96 -67.75
CA LEU A 378 54.58 -28.37 -68.15
C LEU A 378 53.71 -28.55 -69.41
N GLU A 379 52.60 -27.82 -69.52
CA GLU A 379 51.76 -27.76 -70.73
C GLU A 379 52.52 -27.14 -71.92
N GLU A 380 53.24 -26.03 -71.70
CA GLU A 380 54.09 -25.36 -72.71
C GLU A 380 55.27 -26.25 -73.14
N ALA A 381 55.89 -26.99 -72.21
CA ALA A 381 56.94 -27.96 -72.53
C ALA A 381 56.40 -29.21 -73.25
N SER A 382 55.21 -29.72 -72.87
CA SER A 382 54.54 -30.82 -73.59
C SER A 382 54.31 -30.41 -75.03
N ALA A 383 53.66 -29.27 -75.26
CA ALA A 383 53.35 -28.80 -76.62
C ALA A 383 54.63 -28.60 -77.47
N THR A 384 55.72 -28.12 -76.87
CA THR A 384 57.03 -28.03 -77.55
C THR A 384 57.53 -29.42 -77.95
N ASN A 385 57.60 -30.37 -77.01
CA ASN A 385 58.03 -31.74 -77.27
C ASN A 385 57.15 -32.44 -78.31
N ASP A 386 55.83 -32.23 -78.27
CA ASP A 386 54.87 -32.77 -79.22
C ASP A 386 55.11 -32.23 -80.64
N THR A 387 55.52 -30.95 -80.78
CA THR A 387 55.96 -30.39 -82.07
C THR A 387 57.32 -30.89 -82.54
N GLU A 388 58.30 -31.08 -81.64
CA GLU A 388 59.60 -31.68 -81.99
C GLU A 388 59.44 -33.13 -82.46
N LEU A 389 58.59 -33.92 -81.80
CA LEU A 389 58.25 -35.29 -82.20
C LEU A 389 57.52 -35.34 -83.56
N ALA A 390 56.69 -34.35 -83.88
CA ALA A 390 56.07 -34.25 -85.20
C ALA A 390 57.10 -33.97 -86.31
N ILE A 391 58.02 -33.03 -86.08
CA ILE A 391 59.11 -32.70 -87.01
C ILE A 391 60.03 -33.92 -87.22
N MET A 392 60.47 -34.57 -86.14
CA MET A 392 61.26 -35.80 -86.22
C MET A 392 60.50 -36.94 -86.94
N GLY A 393 59.18 -37.03 -86.77
CA GLY A 393 58.35 -38.00 -87.48
C GLY A 393 58.33 -37.78 -89.00
N GLU A 394 58.27 -36.52 -89.43
CA GLU A 394 58.31 -36.13 -90.84
C GLU A 394 59.71 -36.34 -91.45
N GLU A 395 60.76 -36.02 -90.70
CA GLU A 395 62.17 -36.22 -91.08
C GLU A 395 62.54 -37.72 -91.19
N ILE A 396 62.09 -38.56 -90.25
CA ILE A 396 62.18 -40.03 -90.34
C ILE A 396 61.39 -40.56 -91.54
N GLY A 397 60.27 -39.93 -91.91
CA GLY A 397 59.51 -40.23 -93.12
C GLY A 397 60.33 -39.98 -94.39
N ALA A 398 60.93 -38.79 -94.50
CA ALA A 398 61.80 -38.42 -95.62
C ALA A 398 63.02 -39.34 -95.75
N LEU A 399 63.73 -39.60 -94.64
CA LEU A 399 64.89 -40.50 -94.61
C LEU A 399 64.53 -41.94 -95.02
N ARG A 400 63.35 -42.45 -94.65
CA ARG A 400 62.88 -43.78 -95.11
C ARG A 400 62.61 -43.81 -96.62
N ALA A 401 62.01 -42.76 -97.18
CA ALA A 401 61.80 -42.66 -98.62
C ALA A 401 63.13 -42.57 -99.40
N GLN A 402 64.10 -41.78 -98.90
CA GLN A 402 65.45 -41.69 -99.46
C GLN A 402 66.17 -43.05 -99.41
N ASN A 403 66.13 -43.74 -98.28
CA ASN A 403 66.80 -45.04 -98.11
C ASN A 403 66.19 -46.12 -99.02
N SER A 404 64.86 -46.13 -99.20
CA SER A 404 64.20 -46.99 -100.20
C SER A 404 64.68 -46.73 -101.63
N SER A 405 64.92 -45.46 -102.00
CA SER A 405 65.44 -45.09 -103.32
C SER A 405 66.88 -45.56 -103.53
N LEU A 406 67.74 -45.34 -102.52
CA LEU A 406 69.13 -45.82 -102.52
C LEU A 406 69.21 -47.36 -102.57
N GLN A 407 68.26 -48.06 -101.95
CA GLN A 407 68.22 -49.53 -101.97
C GLN A 407 67.92 -50.05 -103.38
N SER A 408 66.94 -49.47 -104.09
CA SER A 408 66.67 -49.81 -105.51
C SER A 408 67.83 -49.45 -106.46
N GLN A 409 68.56 -48.35 -106.19
CA GLN A 409 69.77 -48.01 -106.95
C GLN A 409 70.88 -49.05 -106.75
N ASN A 410 71.09 -49.53 -105.52
CA ASN A 410 72.08 -50.56 -105.22
C ASN A 410 71.78 -51.91 -105.88
N GLU A 411 70.50 -52.30 -105.99
CA GLU A 411 70.09 -53.53 -106.70
C GLU A 411 70.40 -53.45 -108.21
N ALA A 412 70.20 -52.28 -108.83
CA ALA A 412 70.56 -52.03 -110.23
C ALA A 412 72.10 -52.03 -110.46
N ILE A 413 72.86 -51.38 -109.58
CA ILE A 413 74.33 -51.36 -109.65
C ILE A 413 74.91 -52.77 -109.42
N SER A 414 74.29 -53.56 -108.54
CA SER A 414 74.64 -54.97 -108.30
C SER A 414 74.50 -55.83 -109.56
N THR A 415 73.37 -55.71 -110.26
CA THR A 415 73.12 -56.46 -111.51
C THR A 415 74.07 -56.04 -112.63
N GLN A 416 74.39 -54.74 -112.76
CA GLN A 416 75.41 -54.28 -113.72
C GLN A 416 76.79 -54.89 -113.42
N ARG A 417 77.26 -54.82 -112.17
CA ARG A 417 78.59 -55.35 -111.79
C ARG A 417 78.71 -56.87 -111.99
N GLN A 418 77.62 -57.64 -111.83
CA GLN A 418 77.63 -59.07 -112.13
C GLN A 418 77.78 -59.37 -113.63
N SER A 419 77.32 -58.47 -114.52
CA SER A 419 77.61 -58.58 -115.96
C SER A 419 79.08 -58.32 -116.27
N GLU A 420 79.66 -57.24 -115.72
CA GLU A 420 81.06 -56.84 -115.96
C GLU A 420 82.07 -57.90 -115.46
N ILE A 421 81.76 -58.56 -114.33
CA ILE A 421 82.59 -59.65 -113.79
C ILE A 421 82.61 -60.88 -114.73
N ALA A 422 81.49 -61.19 -115.40
CA ALA A 422 81.41 -62.30 -116.36
C ALA A 422 82.22 -62.05 -117.64
N GLU A 423 82.30 -60.81 -118.11
CA GLU A 423 83.18 -60.42 -119.23
C GLU A 423 84.66 -60.49 -118.85
N LEU A 424 85.04 -59.93 -117.68
CA LEU A 424 86.43 -59.93 -117.20
C LEU A 424 86.98 -61.35 -116.98
N GLY A 425 86.14 -62.30 -116.53
CA GLY A 425 86.52 -63.70 -116.37
C GLY A 425 86.98 -64.36 -117.68
N ASN A 426 86.24 -64.13 -118.78
CA ASN A 426 86.60 -64.67 -120.11
C ASN A 426 87.92 -64.09 -120.64
N LEU A 427 88.14 -62.77 -120.44
CA LEU A 427 89.37 -62.09 -120.87
C LEU A 427 90.63 -62.56 -120.12
N LEU A 428 90.50 -62.91 -118.84
CA LEU A 428 91.59 -63.47 -118.04
C LEU A 428 92.02 -64.85 -118.54
N GLN A 429 91.06 -65.74 -118.83
CA GLN A 429 91.33 -67.11 -119.27
C GLN A 429 92.10 -67.17 -120.60
N GLN A 430 91.77 -66.30 -121.56
CA GLN A 430 92.48 -66.17 -122.84
C GLN A 430 93.95 -65.72 -122.64
N LYS A 431 94.18 -64.81 -121.69
CA LYS A 431 95.51 -64.23 -121.41
C LYS A 431 96.47 -65.24 -120.77
N GLU A 432 95.96 -66.14 -119.94
CA GLU A 432 96.74 -67.17 -119.26
C GLU A 432 97.20 -68.29 -120.22
N GLN A 433 96.39 -68.66 -121.20
CA GLN A 433 96.77 -69.63 -122.24
C GLN A 433 97.96 -69.12 -123.08
N ALA A 434 97.91 -67.87 -123.55
CA ALA A 434 98.99 -67.26 -124.35
C ALA A 434 100.35 -67.19 -123.61
N SER A 435 100.33 -67.03 -122.29
CA SER A 435 101.56 -66.94 -121.47
C SER A 435 102.32 -68.28 -121.39
N ASN A 436 101.60 -69.40 -121.40
CA ASN A 436 102.20 -70.74 -121.23
C ASN A 436 102.86 -71.28 -122.51
N GLU A 437 102.40 -70.84 -123.69
CA GLU A 437 103.00 -71.22 -124.98
C GLU A 437 104.36 -70.55 -125.19
N LEU A 438 104.46 -69.25 -124.85
CA LEU A 438 105.68 -68.45 -124.94
C LEU A 438 106.83 -68.99 -124.07
N ALA A 439 106.52 -69.70 -122.99
CA ALA A 439 107.51 -70.33 -122.11
C ALA A 439 108.21 -71.55 -122.76
N ARG A 440 107.58 -72.23 -123.73
CA ARG A 440 108.14 -73.44 -124.36
C ARG A 440 109.18 -73.14 -125.44
N THR A 441 109.00 -72.05 -126.18
CA THR A 441 109.90 -71.67 -127.29
C THR A 441 111.29 -71.22 -126.84
N LEU A 442 111.44 -70.72 -125.61
CA LEU A 442 112.69 -70.15 -125.11
C LEU A 442 113.81 -71.19 -124.88
N ASN A 443 113.47 -72.46 -124.63
CA ASN A 443 114.45 -73.50 -124.32
C ASN A 443 115.15 -74.10 -125.57
N VAL A 444 114.56 -73.94 -126.76
CA VAL A 444 115.09 -74.56 -127.99
C VAL A 444 116.21 -73.71 -128.62
N THR A 445 116.07 -72.39 -128.60
CA THR A 445 117.01 -71.45 -129.25
C THR A 445 118.42 -71.48 -128.65
N GLN A 446 118.57 -71.73 -127.34
CA GLN A 446 119.89 -71.74 -126.70
C GLN A 446 120.77 -72.93 -127.16
N ALA A 447 120.16 -74.08 -127.51
CA ALA A 447 120.88 -75.25 -128.00
C ALA A 447 121.49 -75.01 -129.40
N HIS A 448 120.79 -74.27 -130.27
CA HIS A 448 121.24 -73.96 -131.63
C HIS A 448 122.53 -73.10 -131.66
N GLN A 449 122.77 -72.30 -130.62
CA GLN A 449 123.94 -71.42 -130.54
C GLN A 449 125.28 -72.20 -130.57
N ASN A 450 125.30 -73.41 -130.03
CA ASN A 450 126.50 -74.27 -130.03
C ASN A 450 126.80 -74.90 -131.41
N LEU A 451 125.81 -75.00 -132.30
CA LEU A 451 126.00 -75.50 -133.67
C LEU A 451 126.56 -74.41 -134.60
N ILE A 452 126.12 -73.15 -134.41
CA ILE A 452 126.64 -71.98 -135.15
C ILE A 452 128.14 -71.79 -134.90
N ASN A 453 128.62 -72.09 -133.70
CA ASN A 453 130.05 -72.07 -133.35
C ASN A 453 130.91 -73.12 -134.08
N LYS A 454 130.29 -74.13 -134.72
CA LYS A 454 130.97 -75.05 -135.65
C LYS A 454 130.89 -74.53 -137.08
N LEU A 455 129.70 -74.11 -137.55
CA LEU A 455 129.51 -73.63 -138.91
C LEU A 455 130.29 -72.34 -139.23
N LYS A 456 130.48 -71.43 -138.28
CA LYS A 456 131.34 -70.25 -138.52
C LYS A 456 132.80 -70.59 -138.77
N ARG A 457 133.31 -71.73 -138.27
CA ARG A 457 134.67 -72.20 -138.61
C ARG A 457 134.81 -72.77 -140.02
N ALA A 458 133.69 -73.03 -140.71
CA ALA A 458 133.70 -73.23 -142.16
C ALA A 458 133.67 -71.88 -142.91
N HIS A 459 133.02 -70.86 -142.34
CA HIS A 459 132.97 -69.51 -142.91
C HIS A 459 134.27 -68.69 -142.69
N ASP A 460 135.17 -69.12 -141.81
CA ASP A 460 136.57 -68.64 -141.73
C ASP A 460 137.21 -68.57 -143.14
N ASN A 461 136.86 -69.54 -143.99
CA ASN A 461 137.29 -69.71 -145.38
C ASN A 461 136.88 -68.59 -146.37
N LEU A 462 135.77 -67.87 -146.12
CA LEU A 462 135.09 -67.10 -147.16
C LEU A 462 135.19 -65.58 -146.98
N ASN A 463 134.39 -64.97 -146.10
CA ASN A 463 134.37 -63.50 -145.98
C ASN A 463 135.44 -62.98 -145.01
N LYS A 464 136.69 -63.25 -145.41
CA LYS A 464 137.85 -62.36 -145.23
C LYS A 464 137.69 -61.07 -146.06
N ALA A 465 136.46 -60.53 -146.08
CA ALA A 465 135.90 -59.59 -147.04
C ALA A 465 134.64 -58.88 -146.46
N LEU A 466 134.83 -58.04 -145.42
CA LEU A 466 133.89 -57.05 -144.83
C LEU A 466 132.63 -57.57 -144.04
N SER A 467 132.02 -56.89 -143.03
CA SER A 467 132.56 -56.31 -141.76
C SER A 467 131.47 -55.85 -140.71
N ASN A 468 131.50 -56.41 -139.47
CA ASN A 468 131.16 -55.88 -138.10
C ASN A 468 129.78 -55.30 -137.57
N ARG A 469 129.27 -55.93 -136.46
CA ARG A 469 128.75 -55.41 -135.11
C ARG A 469 127.46 -54.52 -134.92
N LEU A 470 126.72 -54.44 -133.77
CA LEU A 470 126.37 -55.32 -132.59
C LEU A 470 125.27 -54.76 -131.57
N ALA A 471 124.21 -55.53 -131.23
CA ALA A 471 123.49 -55.89 -129.93
C ALA A 471 123.12 -54.99 -128.65
N VAL A 472 121.83 -55.13 -128.17
CA VAL A 472 121.30 -55.49 -126.77
C VAL A 472 121.39 -54.44 -125.57
N ARG A 473 120.62 -54.33 -124.42
CA ARG A 473 119.86 -55.24 -123.45
C ARG A 473 118.51 -54.71 -122.78
N SER A 474 118.20 -54.91 -121.46
CA SER A 474 116.81 -55.09 -120.90
C SER A 474 116.50 -55.04 -119.34
N TYR A 475 115.26 -54.58 -118.93
CA TYR A 475 114.25 -55.06 -117.90
C TYR A 475 114.38 -55.11 -116.32
N LYS A 476 113.23 -54.79 -115.62
CA LYS A 476 112.60 -55.33 -114.33
C LYS A 476 113.13 -54.90 -112.92
N ALA A 477 112.43 -55.03 -111.74
CA ALA A 477 111.04 -54.72 -111.22
C ALA A 477 110.87 -55.05 -109.68
N ALA A 478 109.64 -54.88 -109.08
CA ALA A 478 109.12 -55.39 -107.74
C ALA A 478 109.43 -54.58 -106.43
N ARG A 479 108.82 -54.74 -105.22
CA ARG A 479 107.47 -55.20 -104.70
C ARG A 479 107.30 -54.91 -103.16
N THR A 480 106.12 -54.41 -102.73
CA THR A 480 105.49 -54.34 -101.35
C THR A 480 106.31 -54.21 -100.05
N LYS A 481 105.96 -53.18 -99.24
CA LYS A 481 105.74 -53.28 -97.78
C LYS A 481 104.77 -52.17 -97.33
N LEU A 482 103.92 -52.38 -96.32
CA LEU A 482 103.18 -51.26 -95.69
C LEU A 482 104.15 -50.44 -94.83
N LEU A 483 104.04 -49.12 -94.93
CA LEU A 483 104.70 -48.14 -94.06
C LEU A 483 103.74 -47.73 -92.92
N SER A 484 104.30 -47.19 -91.84
CA SER A 484 103.51 -46.58 -90.77
C SER A 484 103.09 -45.15 -91.12
N ASP A 485 102.01 -44.66 -90.51
CA ASP A 485 101.45 -43.33 -90.82
C ASP A 485 102.44 -42.19 -90.54
N ASN A 486 103.35 -42.37 -89.58
CA ASN A 486 104.48 -41.45 -89.32
C ASN A 486 105.36 -41.25 -90.55
N GLU A 487 105.67 -42.33 -91.28
CA GLU A 487 106.55 -42.30 -92.44
C GLU A 487 105.84 -41.70 -93.67
N LEU A 488 104.52 -41.93 -93.80
CA LEU A 488 103.70 -41.34 -94.86
C LEU A 488 103.53 -39.83 -94.69
N VAL A 489 103.27 -39.35 -93.47
CA VAL A 489 103.16 -37.90 -93.20
C VAL A 489 104.51 -37.21 -93.40
N ALA A 490 105.61 -37.77 -92.90
CA ALA A 490 106.95 -37.21 -93.08
C ALA A 490 107.36 -37.09 -94.55
N ALA A 491 107.08 -38.10 -95.38
CA ALA A 491 107.45 -38.13 -96.79
C ALA A 491 106.57 -37.23 -97.70
N SER A 492 105.52 -36.60 -97.15
CA SER A 492 104.54 -35.83 -97.94
C SER A 492 104.94 -34.39 -98.25
N ASN A 493 105.85 -33.81 -97.47
CA ASN A 493 106.14 -32.37 -97.40
C ASN A 493 104.91 -31.48 -97.09
N LEU A 494 103.87 -32.02 -96.45
CA LEU A 494 102.66 -31.30 -96.02
C LEU A 494 102.54 -31.14 -94.50
N PHE A 495 103.55 -31.58 -93.75
CA PHE A 495 103.70 -31.34 -92.31
C PHE A 495 104.93 -30.48 -92.05
N ASP A 496 104.78 -29.43 -91.25
CA ASP A 496 105.86 -28.51 -90.87
C ASP A 496 106.03 -28.57 -89.34
N ALA A 497 107.11 -29.20 -88.88
CA ALA A 497 107.34 -29.44 -87.47
C ALA A 497 107.58 -28.15 -86.65
N GLU A 498 108.18 -27.12 -87.24
CA GLU A 498 108.45 -25.85 -86.56
C GLU A 498 107.17 -25.01 -86.50
N TRP A 499 106.44 -24.89 -87.61
CA TRP A 499 105.15 -24.17 -87.62
C TRP A 499 104.11 -24.86 -86.76
N TYR A 500 104.01 -26.19 -86.79
CA TYR A 500 103.07 -26.94 -85.96
C TYR A 500 103.36 -26.72 -84.46
N LYS A 501 104.64 -26.73 -84.07
CA LYS A 501 105.05 -26.47 -82.68
C LYS A 501 104.84 -25.02 -82.23
N ALA A 502 105.00 -24.06 -83.14
CA ALA A 502 104.67 -22.65 -82.87
C ALA A 502 103.16 -22.39 -82.78
N THR A 503 102.36 -23.12 -83.56
CA THR A 503 100.88 -23.00 -83.63
C THR A 503 100.18 -23.71 -82.46
N TYR A 504 100.79 -24.77 -81.93
CA TYR A 504 100.25 -25.60 -80.85
C TYR A 504 101.21 -25.66 -79.64
N PRO A 505 101.24 -24.63 -78.77
CA PRO A 505 102.17 -24.57 -77.64
C PRO A 505 101.98 -25.67 -76.58
N ASP A 506 100.82 -26.35 -76.59
CA ASP A 506 100.51 -27.48 -75.72
C ASP A 506 101.39 -28.72 -75.97
N ILE A 507 102.09 -28.77 -77.10
CA ILE A 507 103.04 -29.84 -77.45
C ILE A 507 104.52 -29.43 -77.31
N ALA A 508 104.82 -28.34 -76.58
CA ALA A 508 106.18 -27.78 -76.47
C ALA A 508 107.25 -28.79 -76.04
N ASP A 509 106.93 -29.73 -75.15
CA ASP A 509 107.85 -30.76 -74.65
C ASP A 509 107.76 -32.11 -75.42
N GLN A 510 107.08 -32.13 -76.58
CA GLN A 510 106.88 -33.33 -77.40
C GLN A 510 107.52 -33.22 -78.80
N ASP A 511 107.59 -34.38 -79.47
CA ASP A 511 107.91 -34.52 -80.89
C ASP A 511 106.67 -34.13 -81.73
N PRO A 512 106.73 -33.06 -82.55
CA PRO A 512 105.57 -32.55 -83.29
C PRO A 512 104.97 -33.56 -84.27
N LEU A 513 105.80 -34.29 -85.02
CA LEU A 513 105.33 -35.25 -86.03
C LEU A 513 104.61 -36.40 -85.37
N ARG A 514 105.22 -36.94 -84.30
CA ARG A 514 104.65 -38.05 -83.54
C ARG A 514 103.35 -37.65 -82.84
N HIS A 515 103.28 -36.47 -82.23
CA HIS A 515 102.03 -35.99 -81.64
C HIS A 515 100.94 -35.80 -82.71
N PHE A 516 101.29 -35.22 -83.86
CA PHE A 516 100.32 -35.01 -84.94
C PHE A 516 99.71 -36.32 -85.44
N VAL A 517 100.52 -37.36 -85.67
CA VAL A 517 100.01 -38.64 -86.18
C VAL A 517 99.23 -39.43 -85.12
N GLN A 518 99.62 -39.38 -83.85
CA GLN A 518 98.92 -40.12 -82.79
C GLN A 518 97.62 -39.42 -82.33
N ASN A 519 97.61 -38.07 -82.29
CA ASN A 519 96.50 -37.28 -81.73
C ASN A 519 95.96 -36.26 -82.73
N GLY A 520 96.83 -35.41 -83.30
CA GLY A 520 96.46 -34.25 -84.12
C GLY A 520 95.61 -34.56 -85.36
N LEU A 521 95.83 -35.72 -85.99
CA LEU A 521 95.04 -36.25 -87.12
C LEU A 521 93.56 -36.47 -86.78
N TYR A 522 93.24 -36.83 -85.53
CA TYR A 522 91.88 -37.09 -85.04
C TYR A 522 91.30 -35.87 -84.31
N GLU A 523 92.14 -34.99 -83.79
CA GLU A 523 91.78 -33.67 -83.25
C GLU A 523 91.54 -32.60 -84.34
N LEU A 524 91.58 -32.97 -85.62
CA LEU A 524 91.42 -32.08 -86.79
C LEU A 524 92.41 -30.90 -86.82
N ARG A 525 93.59 -31.04 -86.20
CA ARG A 525 94.64 -30.01 -86.22
C ARG A 525 95.25 -29.88 -87.62
N ASN A 526 95.76 -28.70 -87.95
CA ASN A 526 96.37 -28.44 -89.25
C ASN A 526 97.86 -28.82 -89.22
N PRO A 527 98.37 -29.64 -90.16
CA PRO A 527 99.77 -30.12 -90.15
C PRO A 527 100.80 -29.07 -90.59
N SER A 528 100.41 -28.07 -91.37
CA SER A 528 101.27 -27.01 -91.91
C SER A 528 100.41 -25.83 -92.40
N PRO A 529 101.00 -24.68 -92.78
CA PRO A 529 100.26 -23.60 -93.45
C PRO A 529 99.64 -24.02 -94.80
N HIS A 530 100.00 -25.18 -95.35
CA HIS A 530 99.67 -25.59 -96.70
C HIS A 530 98.59 -26.67 -96.77
N PHE A 531 98.04 -27.09 -95.64
CA PHE A 531 96.93 -28.04 -95.57
C PHE A 531 96.05 -27.78 -94.33
N ASP A 532 94.78 -27.52 -94.56
CA ASP A 532 93.74 -27.28 -93.56
C ASP A 532 92.86 -28.52 -93.44
N SER A 533 93.00 -29.24 -92.33
CA SER A 533 92.30 -30.51 -92.06
C SER A 533 90.78 -30.33 -92.00
N LEU A 534 90.30 -29.17 -91.53
CA LEU A 534 88.87 -28.89 -91.41
C LEU A 534 88.27 -28.49 -92.76
N LYS A 535 88.91 -27.57 -93.51
CA LYS A 535 88.49 -27.25 -94.90
C LYS A 535 88.52 -28.50 -95.78
N TYR A 536 89.53 -29.37 -95.64
CA TYR A 536 89.60 -30.60 -96.43
C TYR A 536 88.46 -31.57 -96.11
N HIS A 537 88.11 -31.79 -94.83
CA HIS A 537 86.96 -32.63 -94.46
C HIS A 537 85.61 -32.02 -94.88
N LEU A 538 85.46 -30.69 -94.86
CA LEU A 538 84.26 -29.99 -95.33
C LEU A 538 84.11 -30.03 -96.86
N ALA A 539 85.21 -29.91 -97.60
CA ALA A 539 85.23 -30.01 -99.06
C ALA A 539 85.05 -31.44 -99.58
N ASN A 540 85.29 -32.45 -98.73
CA ASN A 540 85.27 -33.86 -99.08
C ASN A 540 84.48 -34.69 -98.04
N PRO A 541 83.12 -34.58 -98.01
CA PRO A 541 82.29 -35.29 -97.03
C PRO A 541 82.48 -36.81 -97.08
N ASP A 542 82.80 -37.35 -98.26
CA ASP A 542 83.11 -38.77 -98.49
C ASP A 542 84.34 -39.27 -97.71
N VAL A 543 85.28 -38.38 -97.39
CA VAL A 543 86.44 -38.69 -96.54
C VAL A 543 86.05 -38.69 -95.05
N THR A 544 85.16 -37.76 -94.68
CA THR A 544 84.65 -37.58 -93.32
C THR A 544 83.75 -38.74 -92.89
N GLU A 545 82.82 -39.16 -93.75
CA GLU A 545 81.92 -40.29 -93.49
C GLU A 545 82.65 -41.64 -93.41
N ASN A 546 83.78 -41.79 -94.10
CA ASN A 546 84.65 -42.97 -94.00
C ASN A 546 85.63 -42.91 -92.81
N GLY A 547 85.66 -41.83 -92.02
CA GLY A 547 86.48 -41.70 -90.81
C GLY A 547 87.99 -41.68 -91.04
N ALA A 548 88.46 -41.50 -92.28
CA ALA A 548 89.88 -41.45 -92.62
C ALA A 548 90.43 -40.03 -92.41
N PRO A 549 91.51 -39.83 -91.61
CA PRO A 549 92.05 -38.50 -91.35
C PRO A 549 92.44 -37.73 -92.62
N ALA A 550 91.98 -36.49 -92.74
CA ALA A 550 92.12 -35.63 -93.93
C ALA A 550 93.49 -35.73 -94.63
N LEU A 551 94.58 -35.53 -93.88
CA LEU A 551 95.92 -35.52 -94.48
C LEU A 551 96.33 -36.91 -95.00
N LEU A 552 96.03 -38.00 -94.27
CA LEU A 552 96.35 -39.35 -94.73
C LEU A 552 95.56 -39.69 -96.00
N HIS A 553 94.26 -39.35 -96.06
CA HIS A 553 93.48 -39.52 -97.28
C HIS A 553 94.02 -38.68 -98.44
N TYR A 554 94.40 -37.42 -98.19
CA TYR A 554 94.93 -36.54 -99.24
C TYR A 554 96.27 -37.05 -99.80
N ILE A 555 97.16 -37.56 -98.94
CA ILE A 555 98.44 -38.18 -99.33
C ILE A 555 98.21 -39.46 -100.14
N GLN A 556 97.30 -40.34 -99.68
CA GLN A 556 97.10 -41.67 -100.27
C GLN A 556 96.25 -41.65 -101.56
N PHE A 557 95.23 -40.78 -101.63
CA PHE A 557 94.23 -40.77 -102.70
C PHE A 557 93.95 -39.35 -103.24
N GLY A 558 93.64 -38.39 -102.37
CA GLY A 558 93.05 -37.11 -102.77
C GLY A 558 93.90 -36.28 -103.74
N LYS A 559 95.23 -36.33 -103.62
CA LYS A 559 96.17 -35.66 -104.54
C LYS A 559 96.17 -36.28 -105.95
N ALA A 560 95.92 -37.58 -106.07
CA ALA A 560 95.79 -38.27 -107.36
C ALA A 560 94.39 -38.05 -107.99
N GLU A 561 93.38 -37.85 -107.15
CA GLU A 561 92.00 -37.49 -107.55
C GLU A 561 91.84 -36.00 -107.91
N GLY A 562 92.91 -35.19 -107.79
CA GLY A 562 92.90 -33.78 -108.15
C GLY A 562 92.22 -32.85 -107.14
N ARG A 563 91.93 -33.34 -105.92
CA ARG A 563 91.36 -32.54 -104.82
C ARG A 563 92.38 -31.48 -104.37
N ALA A 564 91.89 -30.35 -103.86
CA ALA A 564 92.78 -29.28 -103.39
C ALA A 564 93.35 -29.58 -101.98
N ALA A 565 94.57 -29.11 -101.73
CA ALA A 565 95.19 -29.21 -100.39
C ALA A 565 94.55 -28.27 -99.35
N HIS A 566 93.88 -27.20 -99.80
CA HIS A 566 93.33 -26.11 -98.98
C HIS A 566 94.37 -25.53 -97.99
N PRO A 567 95.18 -24.53 -98.37
CA PRO A 567 96.07 -23.88 -97.41
C PRO A 567 95.29 -23.21 -96.26
N VAL A 568 95.96 -23.12 -95.12
CA VAL A 568 95.52 -22.32 -93.98
C VAL A 568 95.75 -20.84 -94.34
N GLU A 569 94.78 -19.98 -94.03
CA GLU A 569 94.80 -18.54 -94.32
C GLU A 569 94.98 -17.71 -93.04
#